data_AF-A0A933ZBG6-F1
#
_entry.id   AF-A0A933ZBG6-F1
#
_cell.length_a   1.000
_cell.length_b   1.000
_cell.length_c   1.000
_cell.angle_alpha   90.00
_cell.angle_beta   90.00
_cell.angle_gamma   90.00
#
_symmetry.space_group_name_H-M   'P 1'
#
loop_
_entity.id
_entity.type
_entity.pdbx_description
1 polymer ?
#
loop_
_entity_poly.entity_id
_entity_poly.type
_entity_poly.pdbx_seq_one_letter_code
_entity_poly.pdbx_strand_id
1 'polypeptide(L)'
;MLGLDDLKEKTGEALKVVLGKTMNAAIKEPTIANQAAYQKALKAVEEHDAREAQAKAAAGDGQAPPGQLFKNPRQVAVFLASQGWKISENTAYNHRERGLLRPDREGLFSESAVLRYANDHLKRKDGGGSEKLETLQERKVLAEIERAEAQAAKMRLQQEILEGKYIPLEQYQRDLATRARLLKADMLGWVRLSMEEIIFLVGGDPAKAP
;
A
#
# COMPACT_ATOMS: atom_id res chain seq x y z
N MET A 1 31.71 35.43 -6.31
CA MET A 1 31.11 34.10 -6.58
C MET A 1 30.05 33.86 -5.52
N LEU A 2 28.75 33.83 -5.88
CA LEU A 2 27.72 33.42 -4.92
C LEU A 2 27.88 31.93 -4.64
N GLY A 3 27.87 31.54 -3.37
CA GLY A 3 28.02 30.14 -2.95
C GLY A 3 26.84 29.29 -3.43
N LEU A 4 27.09 28.00 -3.62
CA LEU A 4 26.08 27.02 -4.04
C LEU A 4 24.90 26.93 -3.04
N ASP A 5 25.13 27.27 -1.78
CA ASP A 5 24.14 27.20 -0.71
C ASP A 5 23.23 28.44 -0.67
N ASP A 6 23.77 29.64 -0.96
CA ASP A 6 22.95 30.86 -1.17
C ASP A 6 21.95 30.70 -2.32
N LEU A 7 22.33 29.92 -3.35
CA LEU A 7 21.46 29.63 -4.48
C LEU A 7 20.32 28.68 -4.10
N LYS A 8 20.56 27.70 -3.23
CA LYS A 8 19.53 26.75 -2.76
C LYS A 8 18.52 27.41 -1.85
N GLU A 9 18.98 28.24 -0.91
CA GLU A 9 18.10 28.98 0.00
C GLU A 9 17.15 29.90 -0.77
N LYS A 10 17.69 30.66 -1.73
CA LYS A 10 16.89 31.53 -2.62
C LYS A 10 15.88 30.75 -3.47
N THR A 11 16.20 29.51 -3.87
CA THR A 11 15.24 28.65 -4.60
C THR A 11 14.10 28.15 -3.72
N GLY A 12 14.38 27.77 -2.46
CA GLY A 12 13.35 27.34 -1.52
C GLY A 12 12.39 28.46 -1.14
N GLU A 13 12.92 29.67 -0.92
CA GLU A 13 12.12 30.87 -0.67
C GLU A 13 11.23 31.23 -1.88
N ALA A 14 11.77 31.19 -3.09
CA ALA A 14 11.00 31.45 -4.31
C ALA A 14 9.83 30.46 -4.49
N LEU A 15 10.04 29.17 -4.20
CA LEU A 15 8.99 28.14 -4.28
C LEU A 15 7.88 28.36 -3.24
N LYS A 16 8.22 28.76 -2.01
CA LYS A 16 7.25 29.11 -0.95
C LYS A 16 6.42 30.34 -1.32
N VAL A 17 7.03 31.34 -1.96
CA VAL A 17 6.32 32.52 -2.47
C VAL A 17 5.34 32.14 -3.59
N VAL A 18 5.74 31.24 -4.49
CA VAL A 18 4.85 30.72 -5.56
C VAL A 18 3.68 29.94 -4.96
N LEU A 19 3.92 29.11 -3.95
CA LEU A 19 2.87 28.39 -3.22
C LEU A 19 1.86 29.35 -2.56
N GLY A 20 2.34 30.40 -1.91
CA GLY A 20 1.46 31.41 -1.30
C GLY A 20 0.59 32.14 -2.33
N LYS A 21 1.14 32.42 -3.53
CA LYS A 21 0.39 33.04 -4.64
C LYS A 21 -0.67 32.11 -5.22
N THR A 22 -0.34 30.83 -5.45
CA THR A 22 -1.29 29.85 -5.99
C THR A 22 -2.37 29.48 -4.98
N MET A 23 -2.04 29.45 -3.68
CA MET A 23 -3.01 29.28 -2.60
C MET A 23 -4.02 30.42 -2.56
N ASN A 24 -3.55 31.67 -2.62
CA ASN A 24 -4.43 32.84 -2.61
C ASN A 24 -5.34 32.90 -3.86
N ALA A 25 -4.82 32.49 -5.03
CA ALA A 25 -5.62 32.36 -6.25
C ALA A 25 -6.68 31.25 -6.14
N ALA A 26 -6.35 30.10 -5.56
CA ALA A 26 -7.29 29.01 -5.33
C ALA A 26 -8.38 29.34 -4.29
N ILE A 27 -8.07 30.19 -3.30
CA ILE A 27 -9.03 30.67 -2.30
C ILE A 27 -10.00 31.69 -2.91
N LYS A 28 -9.50 32.62 -3.72
CA LYS A 28 -10.34 33.65 -4.37
C LYS A 28 -11.22 33.08 -5.48
N GLU A 29 -10.69 32.16 -6.26
CA GLU A 29 -11.38 31.53 -7.38
C GLU A 29 -11.08 30.01 -7.39
N PRO A 30 -11.95 29.19 -6.79
CA PRO A 30 -11.76 27.74 -6.68
C PRO A 30 -12.08 27.03 -8.01
N THR A 31 -11.30 27.31 -9.04
CA THR A 31 -11.38 26.66 -10.35
C THR A 31 -10.46 25.44 -10.40
N ILE A 32 -10.77 24.47 -11.27
CA ILE A 32 -9.97 23.25 -11.47
C ILE A 32 -8.51 23.61 -11.83
N ALA A 33 -8.32 24.66 -12.64
CA ALA A 33 -7.00 25.14 -13.01
C ALA A 33 -6.20 25.70 -11.82
N ASN A 34 -6.84 26.48 -10.94
CA ASN A 34 -6.19 27.06 -9.76
C ASN A 34 -5.87 25.99 -8.71
N GLN A 35 -6.75 25.00 -8.52
CA GLN A 35 -6.50 23.85 -7.65
C GLN A 35 -5.34 23.00 -8.15
N ALA A 36 -5.27 22.74 -9.46
CA ALA A 36 -4.15 22.01 -10.07
C ALA A 36 -2.82 22.77 -9.94
N ALA A 37 -2.84 24.10 -10.10
CA ALA A 37 -1.67 24.94 -9.91
C ALA A 37 -1.17 24.93 -8.44
N TYR A 38 -2.08 24.94 -7.47
CA TYR A 38 -1.75 24.82 -6.05
C TYR A 38 -1.14 23.45 -5.71
N GLN A 39 -1.75 22.35 -6.16
CA GLN A 39 -1.20 21.00 -5.95
C GLN A 39 0.19 20.83 -6.58
N LYS A 40 0.40 21.38 -7.77
CA LYS A 40 1.71 21.36 -8.43
C LYS A 40 2.76 22.16 -7.65
N ALA A 41 2.39 23.31 -7.09
CA ALA A 41 3.27 24.12 -6.25
C ALA A 41 3.61 23.42 -4.92
N LEU A 42 2.63 22.78 -4.27
CA LEU A 42 2.84 21.97 -3.06
C LEU A 42 3.86 20.86 -3.31
N LYS A 43 3.64 20.06 -4.36
CA LYS A 43 4.53 18.96 -4.71
C LYS A 43 5.97 19.43 -4.98
N ALA A 44 6.14 20.59 -5.61
CA ALA A 44 7.45 21.16 -5.88
C ALA A 44 8.19 21.59 -4.59
N VAL A 45 7.47 22.10 -3.58
CA VAL A 45 8.03 22.43 -2.26
C VAL A 45 8.40 21.15 -1.50
N GLU A 46 7.51 20.16 -1.47
CA GLU A 46 7.75 18.87 -0.82
C GLU A 46 8.96 18.14 -1.43
N GLU A 47 9.11 18.16 -2.75
CA GLU A 47 10.27 17.57 -3.43
C GLU A 47 11.58 18.32 -3.12
N HIS A 48 11.54 19.65 -2.97
CA HIS A 48 12.70 20.44 -2.59
C HIS A 48 13.10 20.19 -1.13
N ASP A 49 12.13 20.21 -0.20
CA ASP A 49 12.33 19.91 1.21
C ASP A 49 12.81 18.45 1.40
N ALA A 50 12.28 17.50 0.62
CA ALA A 50 12.73 16.11 0.64
C ALA A 50 14.16 15.95 0.10
N ARG A 51 14.53 16.68 -0.96
CA ARG A 51 15.91 16.72 -1.46
C ARG A 51 16.84 17.38 -0.47
N GLU A 52 16.41 18.42 0.24
CA GLU A 52 17.20 19.00 1.33
C GLU A 52 17.34 18.04 2.52
N ALA A 53 16.27 17.34 2.91
CA ALA A 53 16.32 16.35 3.97
C ALA A 53 17.24 15.17 3.60
N GLN A 54 17.19 14.70 2.35
CA GLN A 54 18.08 13.67 1.83
C GLN A 54 19.52 14.18 1.68
N ALA A 55 19.73 15.42 1.26
CA ALA A 55 21.06 16.03 1.17
C ALA A 55 21.65 16.32 2.56
N LYS A 56 20.84 16.71 3.56
CA LYS A 56 21.25 16.83 4.97
C LYS A 56 21.53 15.46 5.60
N ALA A 57 20.80 14.42 5.18
CA ALA A 57 21.07 13.03 5.57
C ALA A 57 22.34 12.46 4.91
N ALA A 58 22.66 12.88 3.68
CA ALA A 58 23.83 12.41 2.92
C ALA A 58 25.10 13.25 3.18
N ALA A 59 24.99 14.54 3.51
CA ALA A 59 26.08 15.43 3.89
C ALA A 59 26.34 15.43 5.41
N GLY A 60 25.66 14.58 6.16
CA GLY A 60 25.86 14.39 7.59
C GLY A 60 27.14 13.61 7.90
N ASP A 61 28.30 14.25 7.72
CA ASP A 61 29.39 14.08 8.67
C ASP A 61 28.83 14.54 10.03
N GLY A 62 28.49 13.57 10.88
CA GLY A 62 27.61 13.73 12.04
C GLY A 62 28.14 14.61 13.15
N GLN A 63 28.15 15.93 12.97
CA GLN A 63 28.24 16.88 14.06
C GLN A 63 26.85 17.48 14.32
N ALA A 64 26.05 16.76 15.10
CA ALA A 64 24.94 17.36 15.84
C ALA A 64 25.50 18.48 16.76
N PRO A 65 24.74 19.53 17.09
CA PRO A 65 25.14 20.57 18.05
C PRO A 65 25.57 19.90 19.37
N PRO A 66 26.38 20.54 20.25
CA PRO A 66 27.08 19.89 21.36
C PRO A 66 26.10 19.27 22.37
N GLY A 67 25.60 18.09 22.01
CA GLY A 67 24.86 17.17 22.83
C GLY A 67 25.84 16.51 23.78
N GLN A 68 25.32 16.05 24.89
CA GLN A 68 26.14 15.54 25.97
C GLN A 68 27.00 14.35 25.47
N LEU A 69 28.32 14.43 25.70
CA LEU A 69 29.25 13.36 25.36
C LEU A 69 29.36 12.39 26.54
N PHE A 70 29.10 11.11 26.29
CA PHE A 70 29.23 10.07 27.31
C PHE A 70 30.56 9.34 27.14
N LYS A 71 31.29 9.17 28.24
CA LYS A 71 32.62 8.53 28.23
C LYS A 71 32.53 7.00 28.27
N ASN A 72 31.49 6.48 28.92
CA ASN A 72 31.35 5.06 29.21
C ASN A 72 29.92 4.57 28.94
N PRO A 73 29.73 3.29 28.56
CA PRO A 73 28.40 2.68 28.40
C PRO A 73 27.52 2.79 29.65
N ARG A 74 28.13 2.85 30.83
CA ARG A 74 27.43 3.08 32.09
C ARG A 74 26.70 4.43 32.12
N GLN A 75 27.35 5.50 31.66
CA GLN A 75 26.74 6.83 31.59
C GLN A 75 25.60 6.87 30.57
N VAL A 76 25.77 6.15 29.45
CA VAL A 76 24.71 5.96 28.44
C VAL A 76 23.50 5.25 29.04
N ALA A 77 23.71 4.19 29.82
CA ALA A 77 22.62 3.46 30.48
C ALA A 77 21.84 4.33 31.47
N VAL A 78 22.53 5.13 32.28
CA VAL A 78 21.90 6.06 33.23
C VAL A 78 21.08 7.12 32.51
N PHE A 79 21.64 7.74 31.47
CA PHE A 79 20.94 8.73 30.66
C PHE A 79 19.68 8.14 30.01
N LEU A 80 19.79 7.01 29.32
CA LEU A 80 18.66 6.36 28.67
C LEU A 80 17.60 5.88 29.67
N ALA A 81 18.02 5.39 30.85
CA ALA A 81 17.09 4.98 31.91
C ALA A 81 16.29 6.17 32.46
N SER A 82 16.90 7.36 32.54
CA SER A 82 16.24 8.62 32.95
C SER A 82 15.26 9.13 31.89
N GLN A 83 15.56 8.91 30.61
CA GLN A 83 14.70 9.23 29.46
C GLN A 83 13.54 8.22 29.25
N GLY A 84 13.41 7.24 30.15
CA GLY A 84 12.32 6.25 30.12
C GLY A 84 12.57 5.04 29.22
N TRP A 85 13.81 4.77 28.79
CA TRP A 85 14.16 3.55 28.06
C TRP A 85 14.43 2.37 28.99
N LYS A 86 14.10 1.15 28.56
CA LYS A 86 14.32 -0.08 29.32
C LYS A 86 15.74 -0.60 29.08
N ILE A 87 16.70 -0.15 29.87
CA ILE A 87 18.11 -0.57 29.78
C ILE A 87 18.73 -0.75 31.18
N SER A 88 19.62 -1.73 31.32
CA SER A 88 20.49 -1.92 32.50
C SER A 88 21.95 -1.65 32.15
N GLU A 89 22.81 -1.40 33.15
CA GLU A 89 24.25 -1.20 32.92
C GLU A 89 24.86 -2.40 32.17
N ASN A 90 24.52 -3.63 32.58
CA ASN A 90 25.05 -4.85 31.98
C ASN A 90 24.59 -5.00 30.51
N THR A 91 23.33 -4.62 30.21
CA THR A 91 22.80 -4.60 28.84
C THR A 91 23.59 -3.64 27.94
N ALA A 92 23.94 -2.46 28.45
CA ALA A 92 24.72 -1.49 27.69
C ALA A 92 26.14 -2.00 27.36
N TYR A 93 26.80 -2.69 28.29
CA TYR A 93 28.09 -3.34 28.03
C TYR A 93 27.95 -4.48 27.01
N ASN A 94 26.98 -5.38 27.17
CA ASN A 94 26.73 -6.46 26.22
C ASN A 94 26.42 -5.93 24.80
N HIS A 95 25.66 -4.84 24.68
CA HIS A 95 25.36 -4.23 23.39
C HIS A 95 26.57 -3.54 22.75
N ARG A 96 27.48 -2.99 23.57
CA ARG A 96 28.78 -2.52 23.07
C ARG A 96 29.62 -3.66 22.51
N GLU A 97 29.74 -4.76 23.25
CA GLU A 97 30.51 -5.94 22.81
C GLU A 97 29.96 -6.56 21.52
N ARG A 98 28.63 -6.56 21.38
CA ARG A 98 27.93 -6.99 20.16
C ARG A 98 28.00 -5.97 19.02
N GLY A 99 28.60 -4.80 19.23
CA GLY A 99 28.75 -3.76 18.21
C GLY A 99 27.47 -3.00 17.86
N LEU A 100 26.41 -3.11 18.69
CA LEU A 100 25.15 -2.37 18.57
C LEU A 100 25.30 -0.94 19.07
N LEU A 101 26.02 -0.76 20.19
CA LEU A 101 26.38 0.56 20.72
C LEU A 101 27.82 0.90 20.33
N ARG A 102 27.98 1.65 19.24
CA ARG A 102 29.30 2.00 18.69
C ARG A 102 29.79 3.36 19.23
N PRO A 103 31.03 3.43 19.75
CA PRO A 103 31.66 4.70 20.05
C PRO A 103 32.08 5.41 18.76
N ASP A 104 32.17 6.74 18.83
CA ASP A 104 32.77 7.58 17.79
C ASP A 104 34.29 7.36 17.70
N ARG A 105 34.94 8.02 16.74
CA ARG A 105 36.39 7.88 16.47
C ARG A 105 37.28 8.14 17.70
N GLU A 106 36.80 8.92 18.66
CA GLU A 106 37.51 9.24 19.91
C GLU A 106 37.16 8.32 21.09
N GLY A 107 36.34 7.29 20.88
CA GLY A 107 35.91 6.38 21.95
C GLY A 107 34.75 6.90 22.81
N LEU A 108 34.18 8.06 22.45
CA LEU A 108 33.06 8.71 23.13
C LEU A 108 31.72 8.33 22.47
N PHE A 109 30.61 8.52 23.19
CA PHE A 109 29.28 8.35 22.65
C PHE A 109 28.55 9.69 22.60
N SER A 110 28.22 10.15 21.41
CA SER A 110 27.39 11.34 21.22
C SER A 110 25.92 11.05 21.57
N GLU A 111 25.23 12.03 22.15
CA GLU A 111 23.81 11.93 22.52
C GLU A 111 22.92 11.54 21.34
N SER A 112 23.18 12.10 20.16
CA SER A 112 22.45 11.77 18.94
C SER A 112 22.62 10.29 18.54
N ALA A 113 23.84 9.76 18.59
CA ALA A 113 24.11 8.35 18.32
C ALA A 113 23.46 7.43 19.36
N VAL A 114 23.46 7.84 20.63
CA VAL A 114 22.83 7.12 21.75
C VAL A 114 21.31 7.08 21.61
N LEU A 115 20.67 8.20 21.26
CA LEU A 115 19.22 8.26 21.04
C LEU A 115 18.80 7.43 19.82
N ARG A 116 19.59 7.46 18.73
CA ARG A 116 19.36 6.59 17.56
C ARG A 116 19.43 5.11 17.94
N TYR A 117 20.51 4.71 18.63
CA TYR A 117 20.65 3.35 19.15
C TYR A 117 19.45 2.93 20.02
N ALA A 118 18.97 3.84 20.89
CA ALA A 118 17.85 3.52 21.75
C ALA A 118 16.55 3.31 20.98
N ASN A 119 16.29 4.12 19.95
CA ASN A 119 15.11 3.97 19.11
C ASN A 119 15.13 2.65 18.31
N ASP A 120 16.30 2.25 17.84
CA ASP A 120 16.45 1.07 16.98
C ASP A 120 16.47 -0.25 17.76
N HIS A 121 16.96 -0.23 19.01
CA HIS A 121 17.30 -1.46 19.73
C HIS A 121 16.70 -1.58 21.13
N LEU A 122 16.10 -0.51 21.68
CA LEU A 122 15.53 -0.54 23.03
C LEU A 122 14.02 -0.35 22.99
N LYS A 123 13.35 -0.99 23.95
CA LYS A 123 11.94 -0.74 24.23
C LYS A 123 11.82 0.40 25.24
N ARG A 124 10.85 1.29 25.05
CA ARG A 124 10.49 2.26 26.10
C ARG A 124 9.83 1.54 27.28
N LYS A 125 10.03 2.05 28.50
CA LYS A 125 9.42 1.49 29.72
C LYS A 125 7.90 1.56 29.72
N ASP A 126 7.34 2.52 28.98
CA ASP A 126 5.90 2.73 28.80
C ASP A 126 5.26 1.84 27.72
N GLY A 127 6.04 0.99 27.04
CA GLY A 127 5.56 0.10 25.98
C GLY A 127 5.25 0.79 24.64
N GLY A 128 5.36 2.12 24.54
CA GLY A 128 4.81 2.93 23.45
C GLY A 128 5.42 2.78 22.06
N GLY A 129 6.43 1.93 21.88
CA GLY A 129 7.11 1.73 20.58
C GLY A 129 6.94 0.35 19.96
N SER A 130 6.91 -0.71 20.76
CA SER A 130 6.96 -2.10 20.29
C SER A 130 5.59 -2.61 19.84
N GLU A 131 4.58 -2.45 20.69
CA GLU A 131 3.29 -3.10 20.53
C GLU A 131 2.47 -2.51 19.37
N LYS A 132 2.57 -1.19 19.16
CA LYS A 132 1.89 -0.53 18.03
C LYS A 132 2.52 -0.89 16.68
N LEU A 133 3.84 -1.10 16.62
CA LEU A 133 4.51 -1.55 15.41
C LEU A 133 4.22 -3.02 15.13
N GLU A 134 4.21 -3.86 16.17
CA GLU A 134 3.90 -5.28 16.10
C GLU A 134 2.46 -5.52 15.64
N THR A 135 1.47 -4.85 16.24
CA THR A 135 0.06 -4.91 15.79
C THR A 135 -0.14 -4.39 14.37
N LEU A 136 0.62 -3.37 13.93
CA LEU A 136 0.57 -2.91 12.54
C LEU A 136 1.20 -3.91 11.57
N GLN A 137 2.28 -4.59 11.97
CA GLN A 137 2.91 -5.65 11.19
C GLN A 137 1.97 -6.87 11.07
N GLU A 138 1.36 -7.31 12.17
CA GLU A 138 0.37 -8.38 12.19
C GLU A 138 -0.80 -8.09 11.23
N ARG A 139 -1.35 -6.87 11.29
CA ARG A 139 -2.42 -6.45 10.37
C ARG A 139 -1.98 -6.45 8.91
N LYS A 140 -0.74 -6.05 8.62
CA LYS A 140 -0.19 -6.10 7.26
C LYS A 140 -0.05 -7.53 6.76
N VAL A 141 0.51 -8.41 7.59
CA VAL A 141 0.68 -9.83 7.26
C VAL A 141 -0.68 -10.48 7.00
N LEU A 142 -1.69 -10.22 7.84
CA LEU A 142 -3.05 -10.73 7.61
C LEU A 142 -3.64 -10.24 6.28
N ALA A 143 -3.51 -8.94 5.98
CA ALA A 143 -4.01 -8.39 4.72
C ALA A 143 -3.26 -8.95 3.49
N GLU A 144 -1.98 -9.28 3.63
CA GLU A 144 -1.20 -9.94 2.57
C GLU A 144 -1.65 -11.39 2.37
N ILE A 145 -1.92 -12.12 3.45
CA ILE A 145 -2.46 -13.49 3.39
C ILE A 145 -3.82 -13.47 2.67
N GLU A 146 -4.75 -12.60 3.06
CA GLU A 146 -6.07 -12.50 2.43
C GLU A 146 -5.98 -12.18 0.92
N ARG A 147 -5.07 -11.28 0.54
CA ARG A 147 -4.82 -10.96 -0.87
C ARG A 147 -4.26 -12.15 -1.63
N ALA A 148 -3.30 -12.86 -1.05
CA ALA A 148 -2.69 -14.03 -1.66
C ALA A 148 -3.72 -15.16 -1.85
N GLU A 149 -4.60 -15.39 -0.87
CA GLU A 149 -5.69 -16.36 -0.96
C GLU A 149 -6.70 -16.01 -2.05
N ALA A 150 -7.15 -14.75 -2.11
CA ALA A 150 -8.06 -14.29 -3.15
C ALA A 150 -7.44 -14.41 -4.55
N GLN A 151 -6.15 -14.10 -4.70
CA GLN A 151 -5.43 -14.26 -5.94
C GLN A 151 -5.30 -15.75 -6.33
N ALA A 152 -4.98 -16.62 -5.38
CA ALA A 152 -4.91 -18.07 -5.61
C ALA A 152 -6.27 -18.64 -6.04
N ALA A 153 -7.37 -18.21 -5.41
CA ALA A 153 -8.72 -18.62 -5.81
C ALA A 153 -9.04 -18.20 -7.24
N LYS A 154 -8.71 -16.96 -7.62
CA LYS A 154 -8.89 -16.47 -9.00
C LYS A 154 -8.04 -17.25 -10.00
N MET A 155 -6.78 -17.53 -9.68
CA MET A 155 -5.88 -18.30 -10.56
C MET A 155 -6.38 -19.73 -10.74
N ARG A 156 -6.90 -20.37 -9.69
CA ARG A 156 -7.54 -21.70 -9.78
C ARG A 156 -8.75 -21.69 -10.71
N LEU A 157 -9.66 -20.72 -10.55
CA LEU A 157 -10.82 -20.60 -11.43
C LEU A 157 -10.40 -20.36 -12.88
N GLN A 158 -9.41 -19.50 -13.13
CA GLN A 158 -8.87 -19.27 -14.47
C GLN A 158 -8.26 -20.54 -15.06
N GLN A 159 -7.54 -21.33 -14.27
CA GLN A 159 -7.00 -22.60 -14.71
C GLN A 159 -8.12 -23.58 -15.10
N GLU A 160 -9.17 -23.71 -14.28
CA GLU A 160 -10.30 -24.57 -14.61
C GLU A 160 -11.06 -24.12 -15.88
N ILE A 161 -11.14 -22.82 -16.12
CA ILE A 161 -11.66 -22.27 -17.39
C ILE A 161 -10.76 -22.66 -18.56
N LEU A 162 -9.44 -22.54 -18.42
CA LEU A 162 -8.46 -22.92 -19.45
C LEU A 162 -8.44 -24.43 -19.73
N GLU A 163 -8.66 -25.25 -18.70
CA GLU A 163 -8.84 -26.71 -18.81
C GLU A 163 -10.16 -27.10 -19.50
N GLY A 164 -11.02 -26.12 -19.83
CA GLY A 164 -12.27 -26.34 -20.55
C GLY A 164 -13.39 -26.92 -19.71
N LYS A 165 -13.28 -26.87 -18.37
CA LYS A 165 -14.34 -27.35 -17.46
C LYS A 165 -15.59 -26.47 -17.48
N TYR A 166 -15.45 -25.23 -17.93
CA TYR A 166 -16.53 -24.25 -18.00
C TYR A 166 -16.72 -23.75 -19.43
N ILE A 167 -17.97 -23.44 -19.75
CA ILE A 167 -18.36 -22.75 -20.98
C ILE A 167 -18.91 -21.36 -20.65
N PRO A 168 -18.70 -20.35 -21.53
CA PRO A 168 -19.29 -19.04 -21.33
C PRO A 168 -20.83 -19.12 -21.25
N LEU A 169 -21.43 -18.38 -20.32
CA LEU A 169 -22.88 -18.38 -20.11
C LEU A 169 -23.63 -17.99 -21.39
N GLU A 170 -23.11 -17.03 -22.15
CA GLU A 170 -23.73 -16.60 -23.40
C GLU A 170 -23.74 -17.72 -24.45
N GLN A 171 -22.64 -18.48 -24.57
CA GLN A 171 -22.58 -19.63 -25.47
C GLN A 171 -23.58 -20.70 -25.05
N TYR A 172 -23.63 -21.02 -23.75
CA TYR A 172 -24.62 -21.95 -23.21
C TYR A 172 -26.07 -21.52 -23.49
N GLN A 173 -26.38 -20.24 -23.33
CA GLN A 173 -27.72 -19.70 -23.61
C GLN A 173 -28.07 -19.77 -25.10
N ARG A 174 -27.12 -19.52 -26.00
CA ARG A 174 -27.32 -19.69 -27.45
C ARG A 174 -27.58 -21.14 -27.81
N ASP A 175 -26.83 -22.08 -27.24
CA ASP A 175 -27.02 -23.51 -27.46
C ASP A 175 -28.39 -23.97 -26.95
N LEU A 176 -28.78 -23.53 -25.74
CA LEU A 176 -30.08 -23.83 -25.16
C LEU A 176 -31.22 -23.27 -26.01
N ALA A 177 -31.11 -22.03 -26.47
CA ALA A 177 -32.10 -21.40 -27.35
C ALA A 177 -32.22 -22.14 -28.69
N THR A 178 -31.10 -22.59 -29.25
CA THR A 178 -31.08 -23.36 -30.50
C THR A 178 -31.77 -24.70 -30.32
N ARG A 179 -31.47 -25.42 -29.24
CA ARG A 179 -32.14 -26.69 -28.89
C ARG A 179 -33.63 -26.49 -28.66
N ALA A 180 -34.04 -25.42 -27.97
CA ALA A 180 -35.45 -25.12 -27.75
C ALA A 180 -36.20 -24.82 -29.05
N ARG A 181 -35.57 -24.11 -30.01
CA ARG A 181 -36.15 -23.88 -31.34
C ARG A 181 -36.33 -25.18 -32.12
N LEU A 182 -35.31 -26.04 -32.10
CA LEU A 182 -35.37 -27.35 -32.75
C LEU A 182 -36.48 -28.21 -32.15
N LEU A 183 -36.52 -28.32 -30.82
CA LEU A 183 -37.56 -29.05 -30.11
C LEU A 183 -38.96 -28.54 -30.46
N LYS A 184 -39.15 -27.22 -30.51
CA LYS A 184 -40.44 -26.62 -30.91
C LYS A 184 -40.81 -27.01 -32.35
N ALA A 185 -39.85 -26.97 -33.28
CA ALA A 185 -40.09 -27.37 -34.66
C ALA A 185 -40.45 -28.86 -34.76
N ASP A 186 -39.73 -29.73 -34.05
CA ASP A 186 -39.97 -31.17 -34.02
C ASP A 186 -41.33 -31.50 -33.41
N MET A 187 -41.73 -30.83 -32.32
CA MET A 187 -43.05 -31.03 -31.72
C MET A 187 -44.18 -30.61 -32.68
N LEU A 188 -44.03 -29.46 -33.36
CA LEU A 188 -45.02 -29.02 -34.34
C LEU A 188 -45.08 -29.97 -35.55
N GLY A 189 -43.94 -30.47 -36.00
CA GLY A 189 -43.85 -31.48 -37.06
C GLY A 189 -44.52 -32.79 -36.64
N TRP A 190 -44.21 -33.29 -35.45
CA TRP A 190 -44.83 -34.50 -34.90
C TRP A 190 -46.35 -34.36 -34.78
N VAL A 191 -46.85 -33.24 -34.25
CA VAL A 191 -48.31 -33.00 -34.18
C VAL A 191 -48.94 -33.07 -35.56
N ARG A 192 -48.32 -32.48 -36.58
CA ARG A 192 -48.84 -32.52 -37.96
C ARG A 192 -48.83 -33.93 -38.54
N LEU A 193 -47.76 -34.69 -38.30
CA LEU A 193 -47.63 -36.06 -38.81
C LEU A 193 -48.59 -37.03 -38.11
N SER A 194 -48.79 -36.89 -36.80
CA SER A 194 -49.69 -37.73 -36.01
C SER A 194 -51.13 -37.22 -35.99
N MET A 195 -51.44 -36.09 -36.64
CA MET A 195 -52.75 -35.42 -36.60
C MET A 195 -53.87 -36.36 -37.06
N GLU A 196 -53.68 -37.02 -38.21
CA GLU A 196 -54.68 -37.91 -38.81
C GLU A 196 -54.91 -39.16 -37.96
N GLU A 197 -53.84 -39.77 -37.45
CA GLU A 197 -53.91 -40.94 -36.56
C GLU A 197 -54.65 -40.62 -35.27
N ILE A 198 -54.37 -39.45 -34.66
CA ILE A 198 -55.04 -39.00 -33.45
C ILE A 198 -56.53 -38.75 -33.73
N ILE A 199 -56.87 -38.07 -34.84
CA ILE A 199 -58.26 -37.81 -35.23
C ILE A 199 -59.01 -39.13 -35.44
N PHE A 200 -58.41 -40.08 -36.13
CA PHE A 200 -59.00 -41.40 -36.36
C PHE A 200 -59.22 -42.15 -35.04
N LEU A 201 -58.23 -42.14 -34.14
CA LEU A 201 -58.32 -42.83 -32.84
C LEU A 201 -59.47 -42.32 -31.96
N VAL A 202 -59.78 -41.03 -32.01
CA VAL A 202 -60.90 -40.42 -31.25
C VAL A 202 -62.24 -40.44 -31.99
N GLY A 203 -62.31 -41.09 -33.16
CA GLY A 203 -63.54 -41.22 -33.96
C GLY A 203 -63.93 -39.98 -34.78
N GLY A 204 -62.97 -39.07 -35.03
CA GLY A 204 -63.16 -37.94 -35.94
C GLY A 204 -62.93 -38.30 -37.41
N ASP A 205 -63.20 -37.36 -38.32
CA ASP A 205 -63.02 -37.51 -39.77
C ASP A 205 -61.65 -36.96 -40.22
N PRO A 206 -60.67 -37.79 -40.62
CA PRO A 206 -59.33 -37.35 -40.98
C PRO A 206 -59.29 -36.41 -42.19
N ALA A 207 -60.29 -36.47 -43.09
CA ALA A 207 -60.35 -35.61 -44.28
C ALA A 207 -60.61 -34.13 -43.96
N LYS A 208 -60.92 -33.82 -42.70
CA LYS A 208 -61.14 -32.44 -42.20
C LYS A 208 -59.93 -31.90 -41.43
N ALA A 209 -58.79 -32.60 -41.45
CA ALA A 209 -57.56 -32.08 -40.87
C ALA A 209 -57.12 -30.79 -41.62
N PRO A 210 -56.80 -29.71 -40.88
CA PRO A 210 -56.39 -28.43 -41.46
C PRO A 210 -54.96 -28.39 -42.00
#